data_AF-A0A3B9J5W5-F1
#
_entry.id   AF-A0A3B9J5W5-F1
#
_cell.length_a   1.000
_cell.length_b   1.000
_cell.length_c   1.000
_cell.angle_alpha   90.00
_cell.angle_beta   90.00
_cell.angle_gamma   90.00
#
_symmetry.space_group_name_H-M   'P 1'
#
loop_
_entity.id
_entity.type
_entity.pdbx_description
1 polymer ?
#
loop_
_entity_poly.entity_id
_entity_poly.type
_entity_poly.pdbx_seq_one_letter_code
_entity_poly.pdbx_strand_id
1 'polypeptide(L)'
;MFTPAPNPPADLDPSQNIWVPVRSGTVFVEPGAGLVHSEQAPIEAPTFFLGVMDGAGVYAVDLHESSDEGDLEPVHLRKLYGRIPDDEWVIAGRAEQIVNYERTHIYCGRCATPTETNPHDRGKVCPNCGHMAFPRLSPAMIVLVENGDQVLLAWGRQFPGRFFSTL
;
A
#
# COMPACT_ATOMS: atom_id res chain seq x y z
N MET A 1 -11.69 -6.40 11.21
CA MET A 1 -11.93 -5.03 10.69
C MET A 1 -10.67 -4.19 10.82
N PHE A 2 -10.20 -3.61 9.71
CA PHE A 2 -9.03 -2.74 9.67
C PHE A 2 -9.36 -1.28 10.03
N THR A 3 -8.58 -0.69 10.92
CA THR A 3 -8.65 0.72 11.33
C THR A 3 -7.33 1.41 10.99
N PRO A 4 -7.30 2.34 10.00
CA PRO A 4 -6.08 3.02 9.62
C PRO A 4 -5.66 4.04 10.69
N ALA A 5 -4.37 4.09 11.00
CA ALA A 5 -3.79 5.07 11.92
C ALA A 5 -2.34 5.41 11.50
N PRO A 6 -1.86 6.63 11.76
CA PRO A 6 -0.48 7.02 11.42
C PRO A 6 0.57 6.40 12.36
N ASN A 7 0.19 6.13 13.61
CA ASN A 7 1.06 5.61 14.66
C ASN A 7 0.37 4.47 15.44
N PRO A 8 1.11 3.49 15.97
CA PRO A 8 0.55 2.41 16.77
C PRO A 8 -0.05 2.95 18.08
N PRO A 9 -1.22 2.43 18.52
CA PRO A 9 -1.75 2.69 19.86
C PRO A 9 -0.76 2.25 20.95
N ALA A 10 -0.79 2.92 22.10
CA ALA A 10 0.12 2.62 23.21
C ALA A 10 -0.11 1.24 23.84
N ASP A 11 -1.31 0.68 23.68
CA ASP A 11 -1.77 -0.61 24.21
C ASP A 11 -1.76 -1.73 23.15
N LEU A 12 -1.20 -1.48 21.96
CA LEU A 12 -1.11 -2.49 20.90
C LEU A 12 -0.19 -3.64 21.32
N ASP A 13 -0.69 -4.87 21.22
CA ASP A 13 0.10 -6.08 21.47
C ASP A 13 1.12 -6.29 20.33
N PRO A 14 2.43 -6.23 20.60
CA PRO A 14 3.45 -6.38 19.56
C PRO A 14 3.68 -7.84 19.14
N SER A 15 3.08 -8.82 19.84
CA SER A 15 3.28 -10.25 19.54
C SER A 15 2.55 -10.72 18.27
N GLN A 16 1.56 -9.96 17.81
CA GLN A 16 0.75 -10.28 16.64
C GLN A 16 0.78 -9.12 15.65
N ASN A 17 1.65 -9.23 14.64
CA ASN A 17 1.74 -8.25 13.57
C ASN A 17 1.46 -8.89 12.20
N ILE A 18 1.00 -8.05 11.30
CA ILE A 18 0.80 -8.35 9.88
C ILE A 18 1.76 -7.48 9.09
N TRP A 19 2.67 -8.13 8.38
CA TRP A 19 3.69 -7.46 7.59
C TRP A 19 3.34 -7.55 6.12
N VAL A 20 3.49 -6.41 5.44
CA VAL A 20 3.19 -6.27 4.02
C VAL A 20 4.44 -5.75 3.30
N PRO A 21 5.38 -6.62 2.96
CA PRO A 21 6.53 -6.24 2.17
C PRO A 21 6.13 -5.96 0.73
N VAL A 22 6.54 -4.80 0.24
CA VAL A 22 6.16 -4.31 -1.10
C VAL A 22 7.36 -3.76 -1.85
N ARG A 23 7.35 -3.98 -3.17
CA ARG A 23 8.31 -3.40 -4.11
C ARG A 23 7.66 -3.18 -5.46
N SER A 24 7.58 -1.93 -5.91
CA SER A 24 7.22 -1.56 -7.28
C SER A 24 5.95 -2.29 -7.80
N GLY A 25 4.84 -2.22 -7.04
CA GLY A 25 3.57 -2.88 -7.38
C GLY A 25 3.51 -4.40 -7.13
N THR A 26 4.56 -4.99 -6.56
CA THR A 26 4.62 -6.39 -6.11
C THR A 26 4.49 -6.44 -4.59
N VAL A 27 3.74 -7.42 -4.09
CA VAL A 27 3.58 -7.74 -2.68
C VAL A 27 4.23 -9.10 -2.45
N PHE A 28 5.00 -9.25 -1.39
CA PHE A 28 5.66 -10.49 -1.02
C PHE A 28 4.85 -11.17 0.06
N VAL A 29 4.30 -12.34 -0.26
CA VAL A 29 3.30 -13.04 0.55
C VAL A 29 3.85 -14.39 1.02
N GLU A 30 3.30 -14.92 2.10
CA GLU A 30 3.53 -16.30 2.50
C GLU A 30 2.96 -17.25 1.43
N PRO A 31 3.76 -18.20 0.90
CA PRO A 31 3.30 -19.13 -0.12
C PRO A 31 2.03 -19.89 0.30
N GLY A 32 0.91 -19.60 -0.37
CA GLY A 32 -0.38 -20.24 -0.12
C GLY A 32 -1.16 -19.74 1.11
N ALA A 33 -0.65 -18.77 1.87
CA ALA A 33 -1.29 -18.26 3.09
C ALA A 33 -1.75 -16.78 3.00
N GLY A 34 -1.02 -15.91 2.28
CA GLY A 34 -1.40 -14.50 2.12
C GLY A 34 -0.41 -13.54 2.77
N LEU A 35 -0.89 -12.46 3.41
CA LEU A 35 0.00 -11.52 4.10
C LEU A 35 0.82 -12.23 5.20
N VAL A 36 1.96 -11.67 5.59
CA VAL A 36 2.89 -12.32 6.52
C VAL A 36 2.43 -12.08 7.96
N HIS A 37 2.23 -13.15 8.74
CA HIS A 37 1.81 -13.05 10.15
C HIS A 37 2.95 -13.50 11.07
N SER A 38 3.56 -12.54 11.77
CA SER A 38 4.70 -12.82 12.65
C SER A 38 4.92 -11.71 13.67
N GLU A 39 5.56 -12.05 14.79
CA GLU A 39 5.97 -11.05 15.79
C GLU A 39 6.96 -10.03 15.20
N GLN A 40 7.92 -10.52 14.42
CA GLN A 40 9.00 -9.72 13.84
C GLN A 40 8.84 -9.57 12.34
N ALA A 41 9.37 -8.48 11.78
CA ALA A 41 9.38 -8.28 10.33
C ALA A 41 10.12 -9.43 9.63
N PRO A 42 9.59 -9.97 8.52
CA PRO A 42 10.22 -11.10 7.83
C PRO A 42 11.55 -10.72 7.16
N ILE A 43 11.74 -9.43 6.86
CA ILE A 43 12.90 -8.87 6.17
C ILE A 43 13.28 -7.56 6.87
N GLU A 44 14.56 -7.36 7.13
CA GLU A 44 15.09 -6.11 7.69
C GLU A 44 15.10 -5.00 6.63
N ALA A 45 14.17 -4.06 6.77
CA ALA A 45 13.99 -2.90 5.89
C ALA A 45 13.18 -1.82 6.61
N PRO A 46 13.10 -0.59 6.09
CA PRO A 46 12.23 0.44 6.66
C PRO A 46 10.78 -0.03 6.74
N THR A 47 10.15 0.16 7.90
CA THR A 47 8.77 -0.26 8.16
C THR A 47 7.89 0.94 8.44
N PHE A 48 6.65 0.92 7.95
CA PHE A 48 5.68 1.97 8.18
C PHE A 48 4.38 1.39 8.72
N PHE A 49 3.98 1.81 9.92
CA PHE A 49 2.69 1.42 10.47
C PHE A 49 1.56 1.89 9.57
N LEU A 50 0.55 1.04 9.35
CA LEU A 50 -0.62 1.29 8.49
C LEU A 50 -1.91 1.45 9.29
N GLY A 51 -2.03 0.73 10.41
CA GLY A 51 -3.23 0.64 11.22
C GLY A 51 -3.30 -0.67 11.99
N VAL A 52 -4.48 -0.96 12.54
CA VAL A 52 -4.76 -2.18 13.32
C VAL A 52 -5.81 -3.02 12.60
N MET A 53 -5.59 -4.31 12.43
CA MET A 53 -6.57 -5.27 11.93
C MET A 53 -6.86 -6.31 12.99
N ASP A 54 -8.09 -6.32 13.53
CA ASP A 54 -8.53 -7.31 14.52
C ASP A 54 -7.58 -7.46 15.73
N GLY A 55 -7.02 -6.33 16.18
CA GLY A 55 -6.07 -6.26 17.29
C GLY A 55 -4.60 -6.41 16.89
N ALA A 56 -4.30 -6.88 15.68
CA ALA A 56 -2.94 -7.02 15.18
C ALA A 56 -2.43 -5.73 14.53
N GLY A 57 -1.16 -5.39 14.79
CA GLY A 57 -0.50 -4.26 14.16
C GLY A 57 -0.19 -4.54 12.69
N VAL A 58 -0.54 -3.63 11.79
CA VAL A 58 -0.29 -3.80 10.35
C VAL A 58 0.81 -2.85 9.90
N TYR A 59 1.84 -3.38 9.25
CA TYR A 59 3.02 -2.62 8.82
C TYR A 59 3.33 -2.89 7.35
N ALA A 60 3.61 -1.82 6.60
CA ALA A 60 4.28 -1.95 5.30
C ALA A 60 5.79 -2.13 5.51
N VAL A 61 6.43 -2.93 4.67
CA VAL A 61 7.89 -3.08 4.64
C VAL A 61 8.41 -2.61 3.28
N ASP A 62 9.34 -1.66 3.30
CA ASP A 62 9.86 -1.01 2.11
C ASP A 62 11.02 -1.80 1.49
N LEU A 63 10.72 -2.73 0.57
CA LEU A 63 11.75 -3.51 -0.11
C LEU A 63 12.34 -2.74 -1.30
N HIS A 64 13.65 -2.59 -1.30
CA HIS A 64 14.43 -2.04 -2.41
C HIS A 64 14.84 -3.14 -3.40
N GLU A 65 15.39 -2.75 -4.55
CA GLU A 65 15.87 -3.72 -5.57
C GLU A 65 16.97 -4.64 -5.02
N SER A 66 17.74 -4.17 -4.04
CA SER A 66 18.81 -4.92 -3.39
C SER A 66 18.38 -5.61 -2.09
N SER A 67 17.12 -5.51 -1.68
CA SER A 67 16.63 -6.16 -0.46
C SER A 67 16.60 -7.68 -0.65
N ASP A 68 16.89 -8.41 0.42
CA ASP A 68 16.55 -9.84 0.50
C ASP A 68 15.03 -10.00 0.40
N GLU A 69 14.58 -11.04 -0.29
CA GLU A 69 13.18 -11.37 -0.50
C GLU A 69 12.74 -12.51 0.45
N GLY A 70 13.69 -13.13 1.16
CA GLY A 70 13.46 -14.29 2.00
C GLY A 70 12.81 -15.44 1.24
N ASP A 71 12.06 -16.27 1.96
CA ASP A 71 11.28 -17.38 1.40
C ASP A 71 9.84 -16.94 1.01
N LEU A 72 9.64 -15.67 0.64
CA LEU A 72 8.33 -15.12 0.28
C LEU A 72 8.02 -15.26 -1.22
N GLU A 73 6.74 -15.40 -1.56
CA GLU A 73 6.28 -15.43 -2.95
C GLU A 73 6.03 -14.00 -3.46
N PRO A 74 6.71 -13.54 -4.54
CA PRO A 74 6.42 -12.25 -5.16
C PRO A 74 5.15 -12.33 -6.02
N VAL A 75 4.13 -11.55 -5.66
CA VAL A 75 2.86 -11.48 -6.39
C VAL A 75 2.53 -10.04 -6.76
N HIS A 76 2.32 -9.79 -8.05
CA HIS A 76 1.86 -8.47 -8.49
C HIS A 76 0.52 -8.12 -7.82
N LEU A 77 0.39 -6.94 -7.22
CA LEU A 77 -0.76 -6.54 -6.39
C LEU A 77 -2.12 -6.79 -7.08
N ARG A 78 -2.22 -6.46 -8.37
CA ARG A 78 -3.43 -6.71 -9.16
C ARG A 78 -3.78 -8.21 -9.28
N LYS A 79 -2.79 -9.09 -9.37
CA LYS A 79 -2.98 -10.55 -9.43
C LYS A 79 -3.26 -11.17 -8.06
N LEU A 80 -3.01 -10.43 -6.99
CA LEU A 80 -3.31 -10.85 -5.62
C LEU A 80 -4.82 -10.77 -5.32
N TYR A 81 -5.57 -9.98 -6.09
CA TYR A 81 -7.03 -9.88 -5.97
C TYR A 81 -7.70 -11.25 -6.15
N GLY A 82 -8.55 -11.65 -5.20
CA GLY A 82 -9.22 -12.95 -5.18
C GLY A 82 -8.34 -14.14 -4.77
N ARG A 83 -7.04 -13.93 -4.52
CA ARG A 83 -6.15 -14.95 -3.91
C ARG A 83 -6.13 -14.88 -2.38
N ILE A 84 -6.41 -13.71 -1.82
CA ILE A 84 -6.45 -13.41 -0.39
C ILE A 84 -7.77 -12.71 -0.05
N PRO A 85 -8.13 -12.60 1.25
CA PRO A 85 -9.29 -11.81 1.68
C PRO A 85 -9.28 -10.36 1.15
N ASP A 86 -10.46 -9.81 0.88
CA ASP A 86 -10.61 -8.48 0.26
C ASP A 86 -10.04 -7.35 1.14
N ASP A 87 -10.16 -7.46 2.46
CA ASP A 87 -9.61 -6.51 3.42
C ASP A 87 -8.08 -6.53 3.43
N GLU A 88 -7.46 -7.71 3.39
CA GLU A 88 -6.01 -7.84 3.20
C GLU A 88 -5.54 -7.28 1.86
N TRP A 89 -6.31 -7.50 0.78
CA TRP A 89 -5.97 -6.93 -0.53
C TRP A 89 -6.01 -5.40 -0.53
N VAL A 90 -7.00 -4.80 0.14
CA VAL A 90 -7.08 -3.34 0.33
C VAL A 90 -5.90 -2.83 1.15
N ILE A 91 -5.51 -3.56 2.21
CA ILE A 91 -4.33 -3.25 3.02
C ILE A 91 -3.05 -3.32 2.17
N ALA A 92 -2.92 -4.33 1.31
CA ALA A 92 -1.76 -4.49 0.43
C ALA A 92 -1.62 -3.31 -0.55
N GLY A 93 -2.72 -2.83 -1.11
CA GLY A 93 -2.72 -1.62 -1.93
C GLY A 93 -2.34 -0.37 -1.14
N ARG A 94 -2.83 -0.23 0.10
CA ARG A 94 -2.43 0.86 1.00
C ARG A 94 -0.93 0.80 1.32
N ALA A 95 -0.37 -0.38 1.59
CA ALA A 95 1.05 -0.55 1.88
C ALA A 95 1.92 -0.02 0.73
N GLU A 96 1.59 -0.39 -0.51
CA GLU A 96 2.27 0.08 -1.71
C GLU A 96 2.21 1.62 -1.81
N GLN A 97 1.03 2.20 -1.64
CA GLN A 97 0.84 3.65 -1.73
C GLN A 97 1.63 4.41 -0.66
N ILE A 98 1.64 3.91 0.58
CA ILE A 98 2.35 4.54 1.69
C ILE A 98 3.86 4.44 1.50
N VAL A 99 4.38 3.27 1.12
CA VAL A 99 5.81 3.10 0.82
C VAL A 99 6.24 4.03 -0.31
N ASN A 100 5.46 4.13 -1.38
CA ASN A 100 5.75 5.05 -2.48
C ASN A 100 5.71 6.52 -2.02
N TYR A 101 4.75 6.89 -1.16
CA TYR A 101 4.70 8.24 -0.58
C TYR A 101 5.94 8.56 0.25
N GLU A 102 6.35 7.67 1.15
CA GLU A 102 7.53 7.82 2.01
C GLU A 102 8.81 7.99 1.18
N ARG A 103 8.96 7.21 0.10
CA ARG A 103 10.09 7.33 -0.83
C ARG A 103 10.13 8.64 -1.61
N THR A 104 8.95 9.14 -2.02
CA THR A 104 8.86 10.28 -2.95
C THR A 104 8.79 11.64 -2.26
N HIS A 105 8.63 11.69 -0.94
CA HIS A 105 8.45 12.93 -0.17
C HIS A 105 9.55 13.16 0.88
N ILE A 106 10.72 12.52 0.72
CA ILE A 106 11.90 12.69 1.60
C ILE A 106 12.41 14.14 1.59
N TYR A 107 12.27 14.84 0.46
CA TYR A 107 12.66 16.24 0.31
C TYR A 107 11.46 17.10 -0.08
N CYS A 108 11.47 18.36 0.36
CA CYS A 108 10.42 19.32 0.07
C CYS A 108 10.42 19.68 -1.42
N GLY A 109 9.32 19.42 -2.11
CA GLY A 109 9.15 19.77 -3.53
C GLY A 109 9.19 21.28 -3.83
N ARG A 110 9.16 22.16 -2.81
CA ARG A 110 9.25 23.62 -2.97
C ARG A 110 10.66 24.17 -2.82
N CYS A 111 11.46 23.65 -1.88
CA CYS A 111 12.76 24.23 -1.53
C CYS A 111 13.89 23.22 -1.30
N ALA A 112 13.66 21.94 -1.59
CA ALA A 112 14.61 20.83 -1.47
C ALA A 112 15.13 20.53 -0.05
N THR A 113 14.64 21.19 0.99
CA THR A 113 14.96 20.84 2.39
C THR A 113 14.38 19.45 2.72
N PRO A 114 15.12 18.56 3.42
CA PRO A 114 14.55 17.32 3.96
C PRO A 114 13.25 17.58 4.74
N THR A 115 12.24 16.74 4.55
CA THR A 115 10.97 16.85 5.26
C THR A 115 11.00 16.05 6.57
N GLU A 116 10.10 16.39 7.48
CA GLU A 116 9.86 15.69 8.73
C GLU A 116 8.45 15.08 8.72
N THR A 117 8.28 13.92 9.35
CA THR A 117 6.96 13.30 9.53
C THR A 117 6.14 14.10 10.56
N ASN A 118 4.89 14.41 10.23
CA ASN A 118 3.96 15.02 11.18
C ASN A 118 3.59 13.98 12.27
N PRO A 119 3.66 14.32 13.56
CA PRO A 119 3.30 13.38 14.63
C PRO A 119 1.80 13.01 14.67
N HIS A 120 0.91 13.81 14.08
CA HIS A 120 -0.53 13.62 14.23
C HIS A 120 -1.23 12.95 13.04
N ASP A 121 -0.61 13.00 11.86
CA ASP A 121 -1.18 12.47 10.62
C ASP A 121 -0.06 11.97 9.70
N ARG A 122 -0.40 11.56 8.48
CA ARG A 122 0.57 11.06 7.49
C ARG A 122 1.23 12.16 6.67
N GLY A 123 1.17 13.41 7.12
CA GLY A 123 1.78 14.54 6.43
C GLY A 123 3.30 14.56 6.58
N LYS A 124 3.98 15.08 5.56
CA LYS A 124 5.38 15.47 5.60
C LYS A 124 5.46 16.99 5.62
N VAL A 125 6.19 17.55 6.57
CA VAL A 125 6.32 19.00 6.80
C VAL A 125 7.75 19.43 6.53
N CYS A 126 7.93 20.50 5.77
CA CYS A 126 9.23 21.12 5.58
C CYS A 126 9.54 22.07 6.75
N PRO A 127 10.61 21.83 7.53
CA PRO A 127 10.95 22.69 8.67
C PRO A 127 11.44 24.08 8.23
N ASN A 128 11.92 24.23 6.98
CA ASN A 128 12.45 25.49 6.47
C ASN A 128 11.36 26.44 5.92
N CYS A 129 10.39 25.91 5.16
CA CYS A 129 9.40 26.74 4.47
C CYS A 129 7.95 26.47 4.87
N GLY A 130 7.70 25.53 5.79
CA GLY A 130 6.37 25.18 6.28
C GLY A 130 5.47 24.46 5.27
N HIS A 131 5.98 24.12 4.08
CA HIS A 131 5.20 23.35 3.10
C HIS A 131 4.84 21.97 3.65
N MET A 132 3.58 21.58 3.49
CA MET A 132 3.05 20.31 3.94
C MET A 132 2.51 19.53 2.74
N ALA A 133 2.84 18.25 2.67
CA ALA A 133 2.38 17.33 1.64
C ALA A 133 1.76 16.08 2.29
N PHE A 134 0.74 15.51 1.67
CA PHE A 134 0.04 14.31 2.16
C PHE A 134 0.06 13.19 1.10
N PRO A 135 -0.16 11.91 1.47
CA PRO A 135 -0.32 10.83 0.52
C PRO A 135 -1.39 11.18 -0.52
N ARG A 136 -1.05 11.08 -1.81
CA ARG A 136 -1.96 11.48 -2.89
C ARG A 136 -3.04 10.44 -3.10
N LEU A 137 -4.29 10.90 -3.09
CA LEU A 137 -5.42 10.17 -3.64
C LEU A 137 -5.68 10.69 -5.05
N SER A 138 -5.83 9.78 -6.00
CA SER A 138 -6.17 10.10 -7.40
C SER A 138 -7.60 9.63 -7.65
N PRO A 139 -8.61 10.53 -7.57
CA PRO A 139 -9.98 10.16 -7.91
C PRO A 139 -10.05 9.59 -9.33
N ALA A 140 -10.69 8.44 -9.46
CA ALA A 140 -10.95 7.78 -10.73
C ALA A 140 -12.44 7.50 -10.85
N MET A 141 -12.98 7.66 -12.05
CA MET A 141 -14.36 7.31 -12.37
C MET A 141 -14.36 6.04 -13.20
N ILE A 142 -15.34 5.18 -12.95
CA ILE A 142 -15.67 4.02 -13.77
C ILE A 142 -17.17 4.05 -14.06
N VAL A 143 -17.56 3.87 -15.31
CA VAL A 143 -18.96 4.02 -15.75
C VAL A 143 -19.37 2.97 -16.77
N LEU A 144 -20.52 2.34 -16.53
CA LEU A 144 -21.22 1.53 -17.52
C LEU A 144 -22.16 2.44 -18.32
N VAL A 145 -21.91 2.58 -19.62
CA VAL A 145 -22.79 3.34 -20.51
C VAL A 145 -23.80 2.40 -21.16
N GLU A 146 -25.09 2.68 -20.97
CA GLU A 146 -26.21 1.85 -21.39
C GLU A 146 -27.01 2.52 -22.52
N ASN A 147 -27.54 1.72 -23.45
CA ASN A 147 -28.46 2.12 -24.50
C ASN A 147 -29.52 1.03 -24.71
N GLY A 148 -30.65 1.13 -24.00
CA GLY A 148 -31.65 0.07 -23.96
C GLY A 148 -31.02 -1.23 -23.44
N ASP A 149 -31.11 -2.31 -24.22
CA ASP A 149 -30.54 -3.62 -23.87
C ASP A 149 -29.05 -3.76 -24.25
N GLN A 150 -28.37 -2.67 -24.61
CA GLN A 150 -26.97 -2.66 -25.04
C GLN A 150 -26.08 -1.92 -24.04
N VAL A 151 -24.82 -2.35 -23.93
CA VAL A 151 -23.79 -1.67 -23.12
C VAL A 151 -22.54 -1.40 -23.94
N LEU A 152 -21.89 -0.26 -23.68
CA LEU A 152 -20.59 0.07 -24.26
C LEU A 152 -19.47 -0.61 -23.48
N LEU A 153 -18.67 -1.41 -24.18
CA LEU A 153 -17.42 -1.94 -23.66
C LEU A 153 -16.26 -1.52 -24.55
N ALA A 154 -15.13 -1.20 -23.94
CA ALA A 154 -13.91 -0.82 -24.62
C ALA A 154 -12.81 -1.85 -24.35
N TRP A 155 -11.93 -2.02 -25.33
CA TRP A 155 -10.70 -2.79 -25.16
C TRP A 155 -9.52 -1.83 -24.98
N GLY A 156 -8.95 -1.81 -23.77
CA GLY A 156 -7.75 -1.02 -23.50
C GLY A 156 -6.51 -1.70 -24.09
N ARG A 157 -5.68 -0.95 -24.82
CA ARG A 157 -4.46 -1.44 -25.49
C ARG A 157 -3.45 -2.10 -24.54
N GLN A 158 -3.50 -1.72 -23.26
CA GLN A 158 -2.64 -2.23 -22.20
C GLN A 158 -3.11 -3.57 -21.59
N PHE A 159 -4.33 -4.03 -21.87
CA PHE A 159 -4.84 -5.28 -21.30
C PHE A 159 -4.42 -6.49 -22.13
N PRO A 160 -3.97 -7.59 -21.49
CA PRO A 160 -3.64 -8.82 -22.20
C PRO A 160 -4.90 -9.48 -22.77
N GLY A 161 -4.80 -9.98 -24.00
CA GLY A 161 -5.90 -10.65 -24.69
C GLY A 161 -7.04 -9.71 -25.10
N ARG A 162 -8.20 -10.28 -25.45
CA ARG A 162 -9.41 -9.53 -25.84
C ARG A 162 -10.35 -9.36 -24.64
N PHE A 163 -9.87 -8.67 -23.61
CA PHE A 163 -10.68 -8.31 -22.45
C PHE A 163 -11.36 -6.96 -22.67
N PHE A 164 -12.69 -6.93 -22.62
CA PHE A 164 -13.50 -5.72 -22.78
C PHE A 164 -14.03 -5.29 -21.41
N SER A 165 -13.89 -4.01 -21.06
CA SER A 165 -14.35 -3.44 -19.80
C SER A 165 -15.22 -2.21 -20.02
N THR A 166 -15.88 -1.76 -18.96
CA THR A 166 -16.48 -0.43 -18.88
C THR A 166 -15.41 0.66 -18.97
N LEU A 167 -15.86 1.90 -19.16
CA LEU A 167 -15.00 3.08 -19.25
C LEU A 167 -14.53 3.55 -17.89
#